data_AF-A0A7I7ZUP3-F1
#
_entry.id   AF-A0A7I7ZUP3-F1
#
_cell.length_a   1.000
_cell.length_b   1.000
_cell.length_c   1.000
_cell.angle_alpha   90.00
_cell.angle_beta   90.00
_cell.angle_gamma   90.00
#
_symmetry.space_group_name_H-M   'P 1'
#
loop_
_entity.id
_entity.type
_entity.pdbx_description
1 polymer ?
#
loop_
_entity_poly.entity_id
_entity_poly.type
_entity_poly.pdbx_seq_one_letter_code
_entity_poly.pdbx_strand_id
1 'polypeptide(L)'
;MSQQCPRERIQASAAAIIDWLCTNGQADLASTRRMPPDKLLKPLRDAIVHGCRFGYVSSPDPDGDAQAILHLIVGMFFTHTTIGRPASRAELELAVMRTINGALGTR
;
A
#
# COMPACT_ATOMS: atom_id res chain seq x y z
N MET A 1 -18.38 14.06 -11.56
CA MET A 1 -17.30 13.48 -10.75
C MET A 1 -16.53 12.54 -11.65
N SER A 2 -15.29 12.88 -11.99
CA SER A 2 -14.42 12.02 -12.81
C SER A 2 -14.21 10.70 -12.07
N GLN A 3 -14.70 9.59 -12.61
CA GLN A 3 -14.45 8.27 -12.02
C GLN A 3 -12.96 7.96 -12.24
N GLN A 4 -12.13 8.15 -11.21
CA GLN A 4 -10.74 7.69 -11.22
C GLN A 4 -10.70 6.20 -11.53
N CYS A 5 -9.77 5.78 -12.38
CA CYS A 5 -9.64 4.37 -12.73
C CYS A 5 -9.23 3.56 -11.49
N PRO A 6 -9.57 2.26 -11.38
CA PRO A 6 -9.30 1.48 -10.18
C PRO A 6 -7.82 1.46 -9.78
N ARG A 7 -6.91 1.52 -10.77
CA ARG A 7 -5.47 1.63 -10.55
C ARG A 7 -5.09 2.92 -9.81
N GLU A 8 -5.64 4.07 -10.19
CA GLU A 8 -5.41 5.34 -9.50
C GLU A 8 -5.90 5.29 -8.05
N ARG A 9 -7.03 4.62 -7.81
CA ARG A 9 -7.59 4.45 -6.45
C ARG A 9 -6.72 3.54 -5.57
N ILE A 10 -6.18 2.47 -6.15
CA ILE A 10 -5.23 1.58 -5.46
C ILE A 10 -3.96 2.37 -5.13
N GLN A 11 -3.42 3.10 -6.10
CA GLN A 11 -2.23 3.93 -5.89
C GLN A 11 -2.45 5.00 -4.81
N ALA A 12 -3.56 5.73 -4.85
CA ALA A 12 -3.88 6.74 -3.86
C ALA A 12 -4.01 6.15 -2.44
N SER A 13 -4.56 4.94 -2.33
CA SER A 13 -4.70 4.26 -1.05
C SER A 13 -3.34 3.78 -0.52
N ALA A 14 -2.48 3.21 -1.39
CA ALA A 14 -1.12 2.81 -1.04
C ALA A 14 -0.27 4.03 -0.62
N ALA A 15 -0.39 5.15 -1.34
CA ALA A 15 0.25 6.42 -1.02
C ALA A 15 -0.14 6.91 0.39
N ALA A 16 -1.42 6.85 0.75
CA ALA A 16 -1.89 7.27 2.08
C ALA A 16 -1.29 6.41 3.21
N ILE A 17 -1.09 5.11 2.97
CA ILE A 17 -0.42 4.21 3.93
C ILE A 17 1.06 4.58 4.07
N ILE A 18 1.75 4.86 2.95
CA ILE A 18 3.15 5.28 2.94
C ILE A 18 3.31 6.61 3.68
N ASP A 19 2.47 7.61 3.39
CA ASP A 19 2.55 8.93 4.02
C ASP A 19 2.33 8.83 5.54
N TRP A 20 1.41 7.96 5.96
CA TRP A 20 1.20 7.68 7.38
C TRP A 20 2.44 7.06 8.02
N LEU A 21 3.10 6.10 7.36
CA LEU A 21 4.33 5.48 7.87
C LEU A 21 5.51 6.45 7.91
N CYS A 22 5.70 7.27 6.88
CA CYS A 22 6.73 8.31 6.89
C CYS A 22 6.53 9.30 8.04
N THR A 23 5.28 9.60 8.39
CA THR A 23 4.94 10.52 9.49
C THR A 23 5.05 9.87 10.87
N ASN A 24 4.63 8.61 11.02
CA ASN A 24 4.39 7.98 12.33
C ASN A 24 5.34 6.81 12.65
N GLY A 25 6.02 6.26 11.63
CA GLY A 25 6.84 5.05 11.71
C GLY A 25 8.30 5.31 12.10
N GLN A 26 8.70 6.57 12.25
CA GLN A 26 10.05 6.97 12.69
C GLN A 26 10.21 6.96 14.22
N ALA A 27 9.16 6.64 14.99
CA ALA A 27 9.28 6.46 16.43
C ALA A 27 10.20 5.26 16.71
N ASP A 28 11.12 5.44 17.65
CA ASP A 28 12.15 4.49 18.09
C ASP A 28 11.72 3.03 17.87
N LEU A 29 12.50 2.27 17.09
CA LEU A 29 12.24 0.87 16.73
C LEU A 29 11.99 -0.01 17.97
N ALA A 30 12.47 0.40 19.15
CA ALA A 30 12.22 -0.24 20.44
C ALA A 30 10.83 0.05 21.04
N SER A 31 10.14 1.10 20.59
CA SER A 31 8.88 1.59 21.14
C SER A 31 7.71 1.44 20.16
N THR A 32 7.23 0.20 20.04
CA THR A 32 5.96 -0.16 19.38
C THR A 32 5.96 0.03 17.86
N ARG A 33 6.04 -1.10 17.13
CA ARG A 33 5.73 -1.15 15.70
C ARG A 33 4.31 -0.63 15.47
N ARG A 34 4.17 0.64 15.07
CA ARG A 34 2.85 1.22 14.79
C ARG A 34 2.38 0.74 13.42
N MET A 35 1.34 -0.08 13.42
CA MET A 35 0.65 -0.48 12.20
C MET A 35 -0.30 0.64 11.73
N PRO A 36 -0.40 0.88 10.40
CA PRO A 36 -1.42 1.75 9.85
C PRO A 36 -2.81 1.33 10.35
N PRO A 37 -3.67 2.28 10.79
CA PRO A 37 -4.99 1.95 11.31
C PRO A 37 -5.90 1.41 10.20
N ASP A 38 -6.87 0.55 10.56
CA ASP A 38 -7.83 -0.08 9.63
C ASP A 38 -8.55 0.91 8.70
N LYS A 39 -8.74 2.16 9.15
CA LYS A 39 -9.31 3.24 8.33
C LYS A 39 -8.51 3.56 7.06
N LEU A 40 -7.22 3.24 7.03
CA LEU A 40 -6.37 3.36 5.84
C LEU A 40 -6.41 2.11 4.96
N LEU A 41 -6.77 0.96 5.53
CA LEU A 41 -6.89 -0.31 4.78
C LEU A 41 -8.21 -0.39 4.01
N LYS A 42 -9.31 0.09 4.59
CA LYS A 42 -10.63 0.03 3.94
C LYS A 42 -10.66 0.67 2.54
N PRO A 43 -10.11 1.88 2.31
CA PRO A 43 -10.05 2.47 0.97
C PRO A 43 -9.29 1.62 -0.05
N LEU A 44 -8.20 0.96 0.37
CA LEU A 44 -7.41 0.08 -0.48
C LEU A 44 -8.24 -1.14 -0.90
N ARG A 45 -8.88 -1.80 0.08
CA ARG A 45 -9.77 -2.93 -0.18
C ARG A 45 -10.92 -2.54 -1.13
N ASP A 46 -11.57 -1.42 -0.86
CA ASP A 46 -12.69 -0.93 -1.68
C ASP A 46 -12.24 -0.60 -3.11
N ALA A 47 -10.98 -0.20 -3.31
CA ALA A 47 -10.39 0.03 -4.63
C ALA A 47 -10.12 -1.30 -5.38
N ILE A 48 -9.59 -2.32 -4.69
CA ILE A 48 -9.33 -3.65 -5.27
C ILE A 48 -10.65 -4.33 -5.64
N VAL A 49 -11.63 -4.37 -4.74
CA VAL A 49 -12.97 -4.93 -4.98
C VAL A 49 -13.64 -4.25 -6.18
N HIS A 50 -13.54 -2.92 -6.26
CA HIS A 50 -14.05 -2.18 -7.40
C HIS A 50 -13.29 -2.53 -8.68
N GLY A 51 -11.97 -2.63 -8.66
CA GLY A 51 -11.17 -3.07 -9.80
C GLY A 51 -11.56 -4.46 -10.30
N CYS A 52 -11.84 -5.40 -9.40
CA CYS A 52 -12.31 -6.75 -9.73
C CYS A 52 -13.67 -6.71 -10.41
N ARG A 53 -14.62 -5.94 -9.88
CA ARG A 53 -15.99 -5.82 -10.42
C ARG A 53 -16.02 -5.34 -11.87
N PHE A 54 -15.06 -4.49 -12.26
CA PHE A 54 -14.99 -3.93 -13.60
C PHE A 54 -13.90 -4.55 -14.48
N GLY A 55 -13.25 -5.64 -14.03
CA GLY A 55 -12.27 -6.40 -14.81
C GLY A 55 -10.89 -5.73 -14.95
N TYR A 56 -10.58 -4.72 -14.14
CA TYR A 56 -9.27 -4.03 -14.14
C TYR A 56 -8.23 -4.67 -13.21
N VAL A 57 -8.68 -5.50 -12.27
CA VAL A 57 -7.85 -6.22 -11.30
C VAL A 57 -8.23 -7.69 -11.35
N SER A 58 -7.24 -8.57 -11.39
CA SER A 58 -7.46 -10.01 -11.26
C SER A 58 -7.06 -10.44 -9.85
N SER A 59 -8.05 -10.66 -8.99
CA SER A 59 -7.85 -11.13 -7.62
C SER A 59 -8.94 -12.11 -7.22
N PRO A 60 -8.59 -13.31 -6.73
CA PRO A 60 -9.55 -14.24 -6.14
C PRO A 60 -9.87 -13.91 -4.67
N ASP A 61 -9.05 -13.07 -4.02
CA ASP A 61 -9.19 -12.68 -2.61
C ASP A 61 -8.79 -11.20 -2.42
N PRO A 62 -9.71 -10.25 -2.69
CA PRO A 62 -9.44 -8.82 -2.58
C PRO A 62 -9.02 -8.35 -1.17
N ASP A 63 -9.49 -9.04 -0.15
CA ASP A 63 -9.21 -8.72 1.25
C ASP A 63 -7.80 -9.20 1.62
N GLY A 64 -7.44 -10.41 1.22
CA GLY A 64 -6.08 -10.94 1.33
C GLY A 64 -5.07 -10.09 0.58
N ASP A 65 -5.39 -9.65 -0.64
CA ASP A 65 -4.50 -8.77 -1.42
C ASP A 65 -4.32 -7.39 -0.79
N ALA A 66 -5.37 -6.81 -0.21
CA ALA A 66 -5.25 -5.55 0.52
C ALA A 66 -4.30 -5.69 1.74
N GLN A 67 -4.40 -6.81 2.47
CA GLN A 67 -3.51 -7.12 3.58
C GLN A 67 -2.07 -7.37 3.11
N ALA A 68 -1.88 -8.11 2.02
CA ALA A 68 -0.57 -8.37 1.44
C ALA A 68 0.13 -7.06 1.03
N ILE A 69 -0.60 -6.12 0.43
CA ILE A 69 -0.09 -4.79 0.09
C ILE A 69 0.28 -4.00 1.34
N LEU A 70 -0.56 -4.00 2.39
CA LEU A 70 -0.22 -3.36 3.66
C LEU A 70 1.08 -3.93 4.24
N HIS A 71 1.21 -5.26 4.29
CA HIS A 71 2.41 -5.93 4.79
C HIS A 71 3.64 -5.66 3.94
N LEU A 72 3.49 -5.57 2.62
CA LEU A 72 4.57 -5.16 1.71
C LEU A 72 5.06 -3.75 2.07
N ILE A 73 4.16 -2.77 2.14
CA ILE A 73 4.50 -1.37 2.44
C ILE A 73 5.22 -1.28 3.79
N VAL A 74 4.64 -1.89 4.83
CA VAL A 74 5.19 -1.91 6.18
C VAL A 74 6.55 -2.62 6.23
N GLY A 75 6.67 -3.77 5.58
CA GLY A 75 7.89 -4.56 5.53
C GLY A 75 9.03 -3.82 4.84
N MET A 76 8.76 -3.17 3.70
CA MET A 76 9.73 -2.35 2.98
C MET A 76 10.20 -1.17 3.83
N PHE A 77 9.26 -0.41 4.41
CA PHE A 77 9.58 0.73 5.27
C PHE A 77 10.50 0.32 6.43
N PHE A 78 10.13 -0.72 7.19
CA PHE A 78 10.92 -1.16 8.33
C PHE A 78 12.27 -1.77 7.92
N THR A 79 12.35 -2.48 6.79
CA THR A 79 13.62 -3.04 6.30
C THR A 79 14.61 -1.92 6.03
N HIS A 80 14.20 -0.90 5.28
CA HIS A 80 15.04 0.26 4.96
C HIS A 80 15.49 1.03 6.19
N THR A 81 14.59 1.24 7.16
CA THR A 81 14.95 1.88 8.43
C THR A 81 15.92 1.02 9.25
N THR A 82 15.70 -0.29 9.34
CA THR A 82 16.51 -1.21 10.14
C THR A 82 17.95 -1.32 9.61
N ILE A 83 18.14 -1.30 8.28
CA ILE A 83 19.48 -1.34 7.68
C ILE A 83 20.19 0.02 7.68
N GLY A 84 19.65 1.04 8.36
CA GLY A 84 20.23 2.38 8.41
C GLY A 84 20.19 3.13 7.08
N ARG A 85 19.29 2.74 6.17
CA ARG A 85 19.10 3.37 4.85
C ARG A 85 17.61 3.64 4.58
N PRO A 86 16.98 4.59 5.31
CA PRO A 86 15.58 4.91 5.12
C PRO A 86 15.30 5.26 3.65
N ALA A 87 14.36 4.55 3.04
CA ALA A 87 13.92 4.87 1.69
C ALA A 87 13.12 6.16 1.71
N SER A 88 13.32 7.01 0.71
CA SER A 88 12.45 8.16 0.50
C SER A 88 11.02 7.70 0.19
N ARG A 89 10.05 8.59 0.46
CA ARG A 89 8.63 8.35 0.15
C ARG A 89 8.41 7.97 -1.33
N ALA A 90 9.15 8.61 -2.24
CA ALA A 90 9.07 8.33 -3.67
C ALA A 90 9.65 6.95 -4.03
N GLU A 91 10.76 6.53 -3.41
CA GLU A 91 11.34 5.19 -3.63
C GLU A 91 10.41 4.09 -3.12
N LEU A 92 9.80 4.28 -1.94
CA LEU A 92 8.82 3.35 -1.38
C LEU A 92 7.61 3.21 -2.30
N GLU A 93 7.02 4.33 -2.73
CA GLU A 93 5.86 4.30 -3.62
C GLU A 93 6.20 3.63 -4.96
N LEU A 94 7.33 3.96 -5.57
CA LEU A 94 7.75 3.35 -6.83
C LEU A 94 7.89 1.82 -6.70
N ALA A 95 8.53 1.34 -5.65
CA ALA A 95 8.77 -0.09 -5.45
C ALA A 95 7.49 -0.85 -5.10
N VAL A 96 6.63 -0.28 -4.26
CA VAL A 96 5.31 -0.84 -3.92
C VAL A 96 4.44 -0.92 -5.18
N MET A 97 4.36 0.16 -5.96
CA MET A 97 3.51 0.19 -7.16
C MET A 97 3.99 -0.76 -8.26
N ARG A 98 5.30 -0.95 -8.42
CA ARG A 98 5.84 -1.99 -9.33
C ARG A 98 5.38 -3.39 -8.92
N THR A 99 5.39 -3.68 -7.62
CA THR A 99 4.96 -4.98 -7.09
C THR A 99 3.45 -5.18 -7.25
N ILE A 100 2.65 -4.17 -6.90
CA ILE A 100 1.18 -4.19 -7.05
C ILE A 100 0.80 -4.42 -8.52
N ASN A 101 1.40 -3.67 -9.45
CA ASN A 101 1.07 -3.78 -10.87
C ASN A 101 1.42 -5.18 -11.43
N GLY A 102 2.52 -5.77 -10.96
CA GLY A 102 2.90 -7.14 -11.34
C GLY A 102 1.96 -8.20 -10.78
N ALA A 103 1.51 -8.05 -9.52
CA ALA A 103 0.69 -9.04 -8.83
C ALA A 103 -0.80 -8.99 -9.25
N LEU A 104 -1.37 -7.79 -9.37
CA LEU A 104 -2.81 -7.59 -9.61
C LEU A 104 -3.18 -7.52 -11.10
N GLY A 105 -2.18 -7.54 -11.99
CA GLY A 105 -2.40 -7.43 -13.44
C GLY A 105 -3.04 -6.11 -13.86
N THR A 106 -2.87 -5.04 -13.08
CA THR A 106 -3.38 -3.71 -13.40
C THR A 106 -2.59 -3.14 -14.57
N ARG A 107 -3.05 -3.37 -15.81
CA ARG A 107 -2.52 -2.75 -17.03
C ARG A 107 -3.12 -1.36 -17.20
#